data_AF-A0A8G1W1G0-F1
#
_entry.id   AF-A0A8G1W1G0-F1
#
_cell.length_a   1.000
_cell.length_b   1.000
_cell.length_c   1.000
_cell.angle_alpha   90.00
_cell.angle_beta   90.00
_cell.angle_gamma   90.00
#
_symmetry.space_group_name_H-M   'P 1'
#
loop_
_entity.id
_entity.type
_entity.pdbx_description
1 polymer ?
#
loop_
_entity_poly.entity_id
_entity_poly.type
_entity_poly.pdbx_seq_one_letter_code
_entity_poly.pdbx_strand_id
1 'polypeptide(L)'
;MRSYNQLSTRLLALALAALFFLLQLTHALPVTTSDLTPVHPENALTRRGCIPSKPSKPASNPPKTNTYTFSMDTLNQAISSQSTYPLDSNTCLFYLGLGGATGQTLAQDWWTQNKPASAASQMSIVWGNVLEQYYHSAMLSANLVETLPDPANPAQQINAQTVWASLLSQAMGESCTGTVYFFTPEANDGTNPVTNVWNVYEYPALTRNSKVQQIIKVDPNTNKQEVMWTKGDAVYGPVPPGTGYSQVKTLAKAEYPTLR
;
A
#
# COMPACT_ATOMS: atom_id res chain seq x y z
N MET A 1 -33.98 -0.07 34.82
CA MET A 1 -33.24 -1.35 34.89
C MET A 1 -32.17 -1.36 33.81
N ARG A 2 -30.97 -0.94 34.21
CA ARG A 2 -29.71 -1.10 33.46
C ARG A 2 -29.20 -2.53 33.72
N SER A 3 -28.33 -3.03 32.83
CA SER A 3 -27.47 -4.23 33.00
C SER A 3 -27.83 -5.50 32.23
N TYR A 4 -28.07 -5.41 30.91
CA TYR A 4 -27.96 -6.59 30.03
C TYR A 4 -27.09 -6.41 28.77
N ASN A 5 -26.81 -5.17 28.32
CA ASN A 5 -26.07 -4.95 27.06
C ASN A 5 -24.52 -4.95 27.20
N GLN A 6 -23.96 -4.90 28.41
CA GLN A 6 -22.49 -4.87 28.59
C GLN A 6 -21.83 -6.24 28.73
N LEU A 7 -22.58 -7.31 29.01
CA LEU A 7 -22.00 -8.65 29.11
C LEU A 7 -21.79 -9.31 27.73
N SER A 8 -22.67 -9.05 26.76
CA SER A 8 -22.65 -9.69 25.43
C SER A 8 -21.44 -9.25 24.58
N THR A 9 -21.05 -7.99 24.65
CA THR A 9 -19.91 -7.44 23.88
C THR A 9 -18.54 -7.91 24.41
N ARG A 10 -18.42 -8.19 25.71
CA ARG A 10 -17.18 -8.73 26.30
C ARG A 10 -16.98 -10.22 26.00
N LEU A 11 -18.06 -11.00 25.91
CA LEU A 11 -17.99 -12.42 25.52
C LEU A 11 -17.66 -12.59 24.03
N LEU A 12 -18.17 -11.71 23.16
CA LEU A 12 -17.85 -11.74 21.72
C LEU A 12 -16.39 -11.31 21.44
N ALA A 13 -15.86 -10.35 22.20
CA ALA A 13 -14.46 -9.93 22.10
C ALA A 13 -13.48 -11.01 22.61
N LEU A 14 -13.82 -11.76 23.66
CA LEU A 14 -13.01 -12.90 24.11
C LEU A 14 -13.07 -14.08 23.12
N ALA A 15 -14.21 -14.31 22.47
CA ALA A 15 -14.35 -15.37 21.47
C ALA A 15 -13.53 -15.07 20.19
N LEU A 16 -13.48 -13.81 19.74
CA LEU A 16 -12.64 -13.42 18.59
C LEU A 16 -11.14 -13.45 18.90
N ALA A 17 -10.74 -13.07 20.12
CA ALA A 17 -9.34 -13.14 20.55
C ALA A 17 -8.85 -14.59 20.69
N ALA A 18 -9.70 -15.51 21.17
CA ALA A 18 -9.39 -16.94 21.22
C ALA A 18 -9.30 -17.58 19.82
N LEU A 19 -10.11 -17.12 18.84
CA LEU A 19 -10.07 -17.62 17.48
C LEU A 19 -8.78 -17.21 16.74
N PHE A 20 -8.25 -16.00 17.02
CA PHE A 20 -6.96 -15.57 16.48
C PHE A 20 -5.77 -16.26 17.17
N PHE A 21 -5.89 -16.64 18.44
CA PHE A 21 -4.82 -17.37 19.16
C PHE A 21 -4.78 -18.87 18.77
N LEU A 22 -5.92 -19.49 18.42
CA LEU A 22 -5.99 -20.88 17.98
C LEU A 22 -5.58 -21.11 16.51
N LEU A 23 -5.58 -20.06 15.67
CA LEU A 23 -5.09 -20.15 14.29
C LEU A 23 -3.55 -20.03 14.16
N GLN A 24 -2.82 -19.81 15.26
CA GLN A 24 -1.34 -19.78 15.26
C GLN A 24 -0.68 -21.08 15.76
N LEU A 25 -1.43 -22.16 15.96
CA LEU A 25 -0.93 -23.40 16.58
C LEU A 25 -1.14 -24.71 15.79
N THR A 26 -1.40 -24.63 14.49
CA THR A 26 -1.18 -25.73 13.55
C THR A 26 -0.34 -25.12 12.43
N HIS A 27 0.94 -25.44 12.22
CA HIS A 27 1.47 -26.73 11.83
C HIS A 27 2.93 -26.83 12.30
N ALA A 28 3.19 -27.73 13.24
CA ALA A 28 4.48 -28.38 13.35
C ALA A 28 4.26 -29.82 13.77
N LEU A 29 5.17 -30.69 13.31
CA LEU A 29 5.41 -32.09 13.66
C LEU A 29 4.77 -33.12 12.70
N PRO A 30 5.30 -34.36 12.67
CA PRO A 30 6.61 -34.72 12.11
C PRO A 30 6.44 -35.90 11.12
N VAL A 31 7.40 -36.16 10.23
CA VAL A 31 7.44 -37.45 9.51
C VAL A 31 8.66 -38.21 9.96
N THR A 32 8.43 -39.14 10.89
CA THR A 32 9.39 -40.16 11.31
C THR A 32 9.18 -41.41 10.46
N THR A 33 10.27 -41.81 9.80
CA THR A 33 10.66 -43.15 9.34
C THR A 33 9.66 -44.31 9.50
N SER A 34 9.35 -44.97 8.38
CA SER A 34 9.12 -46.41 8.34
C SER A 34 10.22 -47.04 7.49
N ASP A 35 10.91 -48.02 8.07
CA ASP A 35 12.01 -48.76 7.48
C ASP A 35 11.61 -50.24 7.30
N LEU A 36 12.29 -50.90 6.35
CA LEU A 36 12.35 -52.34 6.03
C LEU A 36 11.20 -52.92 5.18
N THR A 37 11.44 -53.62 4.06
CA THR A 37 12.37 -54.75 3.85
C THR A 37 12.82 -54.91 2.38
N PRO A 38 13.86 -55.74 2.09
CA PRO A 38 14.71 -55.66 0.90
C PRO A 38 14.30 -56.61 -0.24
N VAL A 39 14.70 -56.26 -1.47
CA VAL A 39 14.85 -57.23 -2.58
C VAL A 39 16.19 -56.97 -3.28
N HIS A 40 17.01 -58.01 -3.36
CA HIS A 40 18.30 -58.08 -4.05
C HIS A 40 18.24 -59.32 -4.99
N PRO A 41 19.23 -59.56 -5.86
CA PRO A 41 19.44 -58.89 -7.16
C PRO A 41 19.56 -59.92 -8.30
N GLU A 42 19.27 -59.57 -9.55
CA GLU A 42 19.92 -60.27 -10.67
C GLU A 42 19.92 -59.47 -11.99
N ASN A 43 21.11 -58.95 -12.30
CA ASN A 43 21.82 -59.10 -13.57
C ASN A 43 21.06 -58.85 -14.89
N ALA A 44 21.37 -57.71 -15.51
CA ALA A 44 22.06 -57.72 -16.80
C ALA A 44 22.79 -56.36 -16.98
N LEU A 45 24.11 -56.33 -16.75
CA LEU A 45 25.14 -56.12 -17.78
C LEU A 45 24.98 -54.75 -18.50
N THR A 46 25.90 -53.79 -18.39
CA THR A 46 27.30 -53.96 -18.84
C THR A 46 28.21 -52.83 -18.34
N ARG A 47 29.45 -53.23 -18.01
CA ARG A 47 30.64 -52.43 -17.66
C ARG A 47 30.94 -51.26 -18.60
N ARG A 48 31.46 -50.15 -18.05
CA ARG A 48 32.88 -49.70 -18.15
C ARG A 48 33.05 -48.24 -17.65
N GLY A 49 34.03 -48.03 -16.79
CA GLY A 49 34.71 -46.74 -16.62
C GLY A 49 34.54 -46.07 -15.26
N CYS A 50 35.54 -46.22 -14.39
CA CYS A 50 35.73 -45.32 -13.26
C CYS A 50 35.95 -43.90 -13.80
N ILE A 51 35.03 -42.97 -13.55
CA ILE A 51 35.22 -41.55 -13.80
C ILE A 51 35.64 -40.92 -12.46
N PRO A 52 36.77 -40.20 -12.38
CA PRO A 52 37.10 -39.41 -11.19
C PRO A 52 35.98 -38.41 -10.93
N SER A 53 35.49 -38.37 -9.69
CA SER A 53 34.51 -37.38 -9.26
C SER A 53 35.00 -35.97 -9.60
N LYS A 54 34.25 -35.25 -10.43
CA LYS A 54 34.39 -33.80 -10.57
C LYS A 54 34.32 -33.19 -9.16
N PRO A 55 35.16 -32.18 -8.84
CA PRO A 55 34.96 -31.41 -7.62
C PRO A 55 33.53 -30.88 -7.64
N SER A 56 32.82 -31.10 -6.54
CA SER A 56 31.49 -30.58 -6.30
C SER A 56 31.48 -29.09 -6.63
N LYS A 57 30.66 -28.72 -7.62
CA LYS A 57 30.37 -27.33 -7.95
C LYS A 57 29.97 -26.65 -6.63
N PRO A 58 30.61 -25.53 -6.23
CA PRO A 58 30.17 -24.80 -5.05
C PRO A 58 28.68 -24.47 -5.22
N ALA A 59 27.96 -24.54 -4.10
CA ALA A 59 26.54 -24.27 -4.03
C ALA A 59 26.20 -23.01 -4.85
N SER A 60 25.09 -23.13 -5.56
CA SER A 60 24.39 -22.13 -6.36
C SER A 60 24.69 -20.68 -5.96
N ASN A 61 24.93 -19.84 -6.97
CA ASN A 61 24.95 -18.38 -6.91
C ASN A 61 24.19 -17.81 -5.70
N PRO A 62 24.77 -16.83 -4.97
CA PRO A 62 24.07 -16.20 -3.84
C PRO A 62 22.66 -15.77 -4.29
N PRO A 63 21.64 -15.90 -3.43
CA PRO A 63 20.29 -15.46 -3.76
C PRO A 63 20.39 -14.02 -4.25
N LYS A 64 19.98 -13.75 -5.50
CA LYS A 64 20.12 -12.40 -6.03
C LYS A 64 19.27 -11.49 -5.13
N THR A 65 19.84 -10.47 -4.53
CA THR A 65 19.09 -9.53 -3.71
C THR A 65 18.66 -8.36 -4.58
N ASN A 66 17.45 -7.85 -4.39
CA ASN A 66 17.02 -6.60 -5.00
C ASN A 66 17.10 -5.52 -3.95
N THR A 67 17.81 -4.43 -4.27
CA THR A 67 17.84 -3.23 -3.46
C THR A 67 16.81 -2.26 -4.00
N TYR A 68 15.94 -1.79 -3.13
CA TYR A 68 14.91 -0.81 -3.42
C TYR A 68 15.13 0.41 -2.55
N THR A 69 15.02 1.60 -3.13
CA THR A 69 15.11 2.86 -2.38
C THR A 69 13.70 3.38 -2.14
N PHE A 70 13.33 3.52 -0.87
CA PHE A 70 12.16 4.27 -0.45
C PHE A 70 12.46 5.75 -0.58
N SER A 71 12.02 6.36 -1.67
CA SER A 71 12.14 7.80 -1.88
C SER A 71 10.98 8.29 -2.72
N MET A 72 10.73 9.61 -2.65
CA MET A 72 9.75 10.24 -3.52
C MET A 72 10.11 10.06 -4.99
N ASP A 73 11.38 10.09 -5.37
CA ASP A 73 11.82 9.86 -6.74
C ASP A 73 11.42 8.46 -7.23
N THR A 74 11.63 7.43 -6.42
CA THR A 74 11.27 6.05 -6.77
C THR A 74 9.76 5.86 -6.84
N LEU A 75 8.99 6.52 -5.98
CA LEU A 75 7.52 6.44 -6.00
C LEU A 75 6.92 7.22 -7.16
N ASN A 76 7.44 8.42 -7.46
CA ASN A 76 7.06 9.20 -8.63
C ASN A 76 7.42 8.44 -9.92
N GLN A 77 8.56 7.75 -9.95
CA GLN A 77 8.90 6.85 -11.05
C GLN A 77 7.91 5.68 -11.15
N ALA A 78 7.55 5.04 -10.02
CA ALA A 78 6.56 3.96 -10.01
C ALA A 78 5.20 4.42 -10.52
N ILE A 79 4.72 5.61 -10.13
CA ILE A 79 3.49 6.20 -10.68
C ILE A 79 3.65 6.40 -12.19
N SER A 80 4.78 6.94 -12.66
CA SER A 80 4.97 7.20 -14.08
C SER A 80 5.03 5.94 -14.95
N SER A 81 5.52 4.81 -14.43
CA SER A 81 5.75 3.59 -15.22
C SER A 81 4.83 2.43 -14.90
N GLN A 82 4.14 2.46 -13.76
CA GLN A 82 3.25 1.38 -13.27
C GLN A 82 1.86 1.88 -12.93
N SER A 83 1.47 3.12 -13.27
CA SER A 83 0.10 3.55 -13.00
C SER A 83 -0.91 2.83 -13.91
N THR A 84 -2.03 2.43 -13.33
CA THR A 84 -3.17 1.86 -14.08
C THR A 84 -3.72 2.85 -15.11
N TYR A 85 -3.66 4.15 -14.80
CA TYR A 85 -4.18 5.22 -15.63
C TYR A 85 -3.31 6.47 -15.47
N PRO A 86 -2.95 7.19 -16.55
CA PRO A 86 -2.13 8.40 -16.42
C PRO A 86 -2.79 9.46 -15.53
N LEU A 87 -2.13 9.89 -14.45
CA LEU A 87 -2.68 10.87 -13.49
C LEU A 87 -2.85 12.27 -14.07
N ASP A 88 -2.14 12.59 -15.17
CA ASP A 88 -2.18 13.89 -15.81
C ASP A 88 -3.44 14.16 -16.64
N SER A 89 -4.16 13.10 -17.00
CA SER A 89 -5.36 13.10 -17.85
C SER A 89 -6.60 12.57 -17.14
N ASN A 90 -6.48 12.20 -15.86
CA ASN A 90 -7.56 11.63 -15.05
C ASN A 90 -7.71 12.39 -13.73
N THR A 91 -8.87 12.23 -13.07
CA THR A 91 -9.16 12.98 -11.85
C THR A 91 -8.71 12.19 -10.62
N CYS A 92 -7.89 12.81 -9.77
CA CYS A 92 -7.54 12.28 -8.47
C CYS A 92 -8.67 12.46 -7.44
N LEU A 93 -8.99 11.39 -6.74
CA LEU A 93 -9.96 11.34 -5.65
C LEU A 93 -9.25 10.88 -4.37
N PHE A 94 -9.35 11.69 -3.32
CA PHE A 94 -8.86 11.40 -1.97
C PHE A 94 -10.04 11.25 -1.03
N TYR A 95 -9.87 10.57 0.10
CA TYR A 95 -10.97 10.39 1.04
C TYR A 95 -10.49 10.28 2.49
N LEU A 96 -11.36 10.66 3.43
CA LEU A 96 -11.12 10.55 4.86
C LEU A 96 -12.41 10.22 5.60
N GLY A 97 -12.34 9.34 6.60
CA GLY A 97 -13.49 9.05 7.47
C GLY A 97 -14.61 8.22 6.83
N LEU A 98 -14.35 7.57 5.69
CA LEU A 98 -15.34 6.79 4.93
C LEU A 98 -15.12 5.26 4.95
N GLY A 99 -14.31 4.75 5.90
CA GLY A 99 -14.17 3.30 6.11
C GLY A 99 -13.19 2.58 5.18
N GLY A 100 -12.06 3.19 4.82
CA GLY A 100 -11.00 2.53 4.07
C GLY A 100 -11.43 2.19 2.62
N ALA A 101 -11.40 0.92 2.24
CA ALA A 101 -11.78 0.48 0.89
C ALA A 101 -13.20 0.91 0.49
N THR A 102 -14.14 0.92 1.44
CA THR A 102 -15.50 1.44 1.21
C THR A 102 -15.50 2.90 0.79
N GLY A 103 -14.60 3.72 1.35
CA GLY A 103 -14.45 5.12 0.97
C GLY A 103 -13.97 5.32 -0.46
N GLN A 104 -13.10 4.44 -0.96
CA GLN A 104 -12.67 4.45 -2.36
C GLN A 104 -13.84 4.16 -3.29
N THR A 105 -14.59 3.10 -3.02
CA THR A 105 -15.77 2.75 -3.81
C THR A 105 -16.79 3.88 -3.82
N LEU A 106 -17.10 4.47 -2.66
CA LEU A 106 -18.03 5.60 -2.56
C LEU A 106 -17.56 6.81 -3.38
N ALA A 107 -16.27 7.17 -3.30
CA ALA A 107 -15.72 8.28 -4.07
C ALA A 107 -15.80 8.01 -5.58
N GLN A 108 -15.47 6.80 -6.03
CA GLN A 108 -15.52 6.42 -7.44
C GLN A 108 -16.95 6.35 -7.99
N ASP A 109 -17.88 5.81 -7.21
CA ASP A 109 -19.30 5.74 -7.57
C ASP A 109 -19.90 7.15 -7.69
N TRP A 110 -19.59 8.02 -6.73
CA TRP A 110 -20.00 9.42 -6.76
C TRP A 110 -19.46 10.12 -8.00
N TRP A 111 -18.16 9.96 -8.29
CA TRP A 111 -17.52 10.57 -9.46
C TRP A 111 -18.17 10.11 -10.76
N THR A 112 -18.45 8.82 -10.88
CA THR A 112 -19.09 8.24 -12.07
C THR A 112 -20.46 8.87 -12.33
N GLN A 113 -21.20 9.21 -11.28
CA GLN A 113 -22.54 9.79 -11.37
C GLN A 113 -22.56 11.31 -11.52
N ASN A 114 -21.56 12.02 -10.98
CA ASN A 114 -21.60 13.47 -10.79
C ASN A 114 -20.50 14.25 -11.52
N LYS A 115 -19.56 13.58 -12.20
CA LYS A 115 -18.46 14.28 -12.88
C LYS A 115 -18.98 15.31 -13.90
N PRO A 116 -18.36 16.50 -13.98
CA PRO A 116 -18.79 17.53 -14.92
C PRO A 116 -18.60 17.05 -16.37
N ALA A 117 -19.39 17.60 -17.29
CA ALA A 117 -19.31 17.26 -18.71
C ALA A 117 -17.90 17.45 -19.30
N SER A 118 -17.15 18.45 -18.81
CA SER A 118 -15.75 18.69 -19.19
C SER A 118 -14.78 17.57 -18.80
N ALA A 119 -15.16 16.71 -17.85
CA ALA A 119 -14.39 15.56 -17.40
C ALA A 119 -15.05 14.22 -17.77
N ALA A 120 -15.97 14.21 -18.75
CA ALA A 120 -16.74 13.01 -19.11
C ALA A 120 -15.88 11.81 -19.50
N SER A 121 -14.71 12.03 -20.13
CA SER A 121 -13.76 10.98 -20.52
C SER A 121 -12.77 10.62 -19.42
N GLN A 122 -12.72 11.36 -18.31
CA GLN A 122 -11.76 11.14 -17.25
C GLN A 122 -12.20 10.00 -16.33
N MET A 123 -11.25 9.14 -15.97
CA MET A 123 -11.37 8.10 -14.96
C MET A 123 -11.10 8.69 -13.57
N SER A 124 -11.52 7.96 -12.53
CA SER A 124 -11.21 8.26 -11.13
C SER A 124 -9.97 7.50 -10.68
N ILE A 125 -8.98 8.26 -10.20
CA ILE A 125 -7.76 7.72 -9.57
C ILE A 125 -7.92 7.83 -8.07
N VAL A 126 -7.86 6.68 -7.39
CA VAL A 126 -7.83 6.55 -5.93
C VAL A 126 -6.56 5.80 -5.54
N TRP A 127 -6.23 5.81 -4.25
CA TRP A 127 -5.07 5.09 -3.73
C TRP A 127 -5.00 3.62 -4.20
N GLY A 128 -6.14 2.91 -4.23
CA GLY A 128 -6.17 1.49 -4.60
C GLY A 128 -5.98 1.17 -6.08
N ASN A 129 -6.03 2.17 -6.98
CA ASN A 129 -5.80 1.98 -8.42
C ASN A 129 -4.69 2.88 -8.99
N VAL A 130 -3.99 3.65 -8.14
CA VAL A 130 -2.90 4.54 -8.57
C VAL A 130 -1.74 3.79 -9.21
N LEU A 131 -1.52 2.53 -8.81
CA LEU A 131 -0.55 1.61 -9.39
C LEU A 131 -1.24 0.32 -9.86
N GLU A 132 -0.63 -0.39 -10.81
CA GLU A 132 -1.05 -1.71 -11.24
C GLU A 132 -1.19 -2.65 -10.04
N GLN A 133 -2.29 -3.41 -9.99
CA GLN A 133 -2.65 -4.22 -8.82
C GLN A 133 -1.54 -5.19 -8.39
N TYR A 134 -0.84 -5.80 -9.37
CA TYR A 134 0.27 -6.71 -9.07
C TYR A 134 1.43 -5.99 -8.41
N TYR A 135 1.86 -4.85 -8.96
CA TYR A 135 2.95 -4.04 -8.40
C TYR A 135 2.57 -3.56 -6.99
N HIS A 136 1.37 -3.00 -6.85
CA HIS A 136 0.85 -2.49 -5.59
C HIS A 136 0.83 -3.57 -4.48
N SER A 137 0.30 -4.75 -4.79
CA SER A 137 0.20 -5.86 -3.84
C SER A 137 1.57 -6.44 -3.44
N ALA A 138 2.50 -6.52 -4.40
CA ALA A 138 3.85 -6.98 -4.13
C ALA A 138 4.62 -5.98 -3.23
N MET A 139 4.50 -4.68 -3.50
CA MET A 139 5.08 -3.63 -2.64
C MET A 139 4.51 -3.68 -1.22
N LEU A 140 3.19 -3.87 -1.05
CA LEU A 140 2.62 -4.01 0.29
C LEU A 140 3.18 -5.24 1.01
N SER A 141 3.22 -6.39 0.32
CA SER A 141 3.66 -7.68 0.88
C SER A 141 5.12 -7.64 1.33
N ALA A 142 6.00 -7.03 0.53
CA ALA A 142 7.42 -6.83 0.83
C ALA A 142 7.69 -5.99 2.09
N ASN A 143 6.66 -5.30 2.59
CA ASN A 143 6.77 -4.32 3.67
C ASN A 143 5.96 -4.67 4.93
N LEU A 144 5.38 -5.87 4.98
CA LEU A 144 4.49 -6.29 6.07
C LEU A 144 5.20 -6.53 7.41
N VAL A 145 6.45 -7.00 7.39
CA VAL A 145 7.12 -7.56 8.59
C VAL A 145 8.21 -6.67 9.19
N GLU A 146 8.46 -5.52 8.58
CA GLU A 146 9.53 -4.62 8.98
C GLU A 146 9.00 -3.29 9.52
N THR A 147 9.83 -2.62 10.31
CA THR A 147 9.60 -1.24 10.74
C THR A 147 10.65 -0.32 10.17
N LEU A 148 10.26 0.92 9.87
CA LEU A 148 11.12 1.99 9.40
C LEU A 148 10.85 3.26 10.24
N PRO A 149 11.80 4.21 10.29
CA PRO A 149 11.53 5.53 10.84
C PRO A 149 10.32 6.16 10.14
N ASP A 150 9.40 6.73 10.91
CA ASP A 150 8.28 7.48 10.36
C ASP A 150 8.83 8.76 9.68
N PRO A 151 8.57 9.00 8.38
CA PRO A 151 8.96 10.24 7.74
C PRO A 151 8.45 11.49 8.48
N ALA A 152 7.24 11.43 9.06
CA ALA A 152 6.64 12.54 9.79
C ALA A 152 7.23 12.73 11.19
N ASN A 153 7.80 11.68 11.77
CA ASN A 153 8.44 11.70 13.09
C ASN A 153 9.60 10.70 13.14
N PRO A 154 10.81 11.07 12.68
CA PRO A 154 11.93 10.14 12.56
C PRO A 154 12.39 9.48 13.87
N ALA A 155 11.98 10.02 15.03
CA ALA A 155 12.23 9.42 16.33
C ALA A 155 11.35 8.19 16.62
N GLN A 156 10.30 7.97 15.82
CA GLN A 156 9.36 6.85 15.95
C GLN A 156 9.59 5.81 14.85
N GLN A 157 9.49 4.53 15.20
CA GLN A 157 9.46 3.42 14.25
C GLN A 157 8.00 3.03 14.00
N ILE A 158 7.63 2.87 12.73
CA ILE A 158 6.30 2.40 12.29
C ILE A 158 6.46 1.32 11.23
N ASN A 159 5.38 0.59 10.93
CA ASN A 159 5.40 -0.45 9.91
C ASN A 159 5.87 0.11 8.56
N ALA A 160 6.80 -0.59 7.91
CA ALA A 160 7.33 -0.18 6.60
C ALA A 160 6.22 -0.08 5.55
N GLN A 161 5.17 -0.90 5.67
CA GLN A 161 3.96 -0.80 4.84
C GLN A 161 3.27 0.56 5.01
N THR A 162 3.19 1.07 6.24
CA THR A 162 2.59 2.39 6.55
C THR A 162 3.45 3.52 6.00
N VAL A 163 4.78 3.42 6.13
CA VAL A 163 5.72 4.37 5.49
C VAL A 163 5.49 4.40 3.99
N TRP A 164 5.53 3.23 3.34
CA TRP A 164 5.33 3.12 1.90
C TRP A 164 3.99 3.69 1.46
N ALA A 165 2.90 3.30 2.13
CA ALA A 165 1.54 3.72 1.77
C ALA A 165 1.36 5.24 1.91
N SER A 166 1.94 5.84 2.95
CA SER A 166 1.88 7.29 3.19
C SER A 166 2.68 8.07 2.16
N LEU A 167 3.89 7.59 1.82
CA LEU A 167 4.71 8.21 0.78
C LEU A 167 4.08 8.04 -0.62
N LEU A 168 3.45 6.89 -0.93
CA LEU A 168 2.73 6.70 -2.18
C LEU A 168 1.54 7.67 -2.29
N SER A 169 0.83 7.86 -1.19
CA SER A 169 -0.27 8.83 -1.09
C SER A 169 0.21 10.27 -1.32
N GLN A 170 1.37 10.64 -0.76
CA GLN A 170 2.04 11.91 -1.09
C GLN A 170 2.37 12.01 -2.58
N ALA A 171 3.00 10.97 -3.16
CA ALA A 171 3.44 10.93 -4.56
C ALA A 171 2.25 11.04 -5.53
N MET A 172 1.12 10.44 -5.17
CA MET A 172 -0.15 10.64 -5.87
C MET A 172 -0.53 12.12 -5.88
N GLY A 173 -0.53 12.79 -4.70
CA GLY A 173 -0.81 14.23 -4.59
C GLY A 173 0.13 15.13 -5.42
N GLU A 174 1.42 14.80 -5.46
CA GLU A 174 2.43 15.49 -6.30
C GLU A 174 2.22 15.29 -7.81
N SER A 175 1.55 14.21 -8.19
CA SER A 175 1.32 13.82 -9.59
C SER A 175 -0.01 14.29 -10.15
N CYS A 176 -0.99 14.61 -9.29
CA CYS A 176 -2.32 15.08 -9.70
C CYS A 176 -2.28 16.38 -10.52
N THR A 177 -3.28 16.59 -11.35
CA THR A 177 -3.47 17.81 -12.16
C THR A 177 -4.93 18.28 -12.09
N GLY A 178 -5.16 19.56 -12.40
CA GLY A 178 -6.52 20.07 -12.56
C GLY A 178 -7.31 20.14 -11.25
N THR A 179 -8.57 19.70 -11.28
CA THR A 179 -9.43 19.65 -10.10
C THR A 179 -9.26 18.33 -9.37
N VAL A 180 -9.02 18.39 -8.07
CA VAL A 180 -8.94 17.23 -7.19
C VAL A 180 -10.17 17.21 -6.29
N TYR A 181 -10.70 16.02 -6.02
CA TYR A 181 -11.86 15.85 -5.13
C TYR A 181 -11.45 15.15 -3.84
N PHE A 182 -11.91 15.68 -2.71
CA PHE A 182 -11.69 15.14 -1.38
C PHE A 182 -13.02 14.72 -0.76
N PHE A 183 -13.21 13.42 -0.56
CA PHE A 183 -14.45 12.84 -0.07
C PHE A 183 -14.40 12.63 1.44
N THR A 184 -15.29 13.27 2.17
CA THR A 184 -15.34 13.17 3.63
C THR A 184 -16.74 13.56 4.12
N PRO A 185 -17.22 13.04 5.28
CA PRO A 185 -18.47 13.51 5.86
C PRO A 185 -18.46 15.01 6.08
N GLU A 186 -19.61 15.68 5.92
CA GLU A 186 -19.74 17.14 6.02
C GLU A 186 -19.13 17.70 7.32
N ALA A 187 -19.35 16.99 8.43
CA ALA A 187 -18.86 17.33 9.76
C ALA A 187 -17.32 17.33 9.89
N ASN A 188 -16.60 16.74 8.94
CA ASN A 188 -15.15 16.77 8.89
C ASN A 188 -14.71 17.85 7.90
N ASP A 189 -14.19 18.95 8.40
CA ASP A 189 -13.65 20.05 7.59
C ASP A 189 -12.38 19.66 6.81
N GLY A 190 -11.75 18.51 7.10
CA GLY A 190 -10.52 18.08 6.46
C GLY A 190 -9.31 18.95 6.77
N THR A 191 -9.45 19.91 7.68
CA THR A 191 -8.40 20.88 8.06
C THR A 191 -8.10 20.87 9.55
N ASN A 192 -8.94 20.19 10.35
CA ASN A 192 -8.67 19.93 11.76
C ASN A 192 -7.36 19.12 11.89
N PRO A 193 -6.40 19.55 12.74
CA PRO A 193 -5.04 18.99 12.86
C PRO A 193 -4.97 17.58 13.47
N VAL A 194 -5.86 16.67 13.09
CA VAL A 194 -5.71 15.24 13.34
C VAL A 194 -4.54 14.74 12.51
N THR A 195 -3.53 14.15 13.16
CA THR A 195 -2.39 13.51 12.49
C THR A 195 -2.88 12.29 11.70
N ASN A 196 -3.20 12.50 10.44
CA ASN A 196 -3.64 11.46 9.50
C ASN A 196 -2.96 11.68 8.14
N VAL A 197 -3.07 10.69 7.25
CA VAL A 197 -2.41 10.73 5.93
C VAL A 197 -2.82 11.95 5.12
N TRP A 198 -4.11 12.35 5.18
CA TRP A 198 -4.61 13.54 4.49
C TRP A 198 -3.89 14.82 4.94
N ASN A 199 -3.87 15.09 6.24
CA ASN A 199 -3.31 16.32 6.79
C ASN A 199 -1.78 16.38 6.73
N VAL A 200 -1.11 15.22 6.75
CA VAL A 200 0.36 15.15 6.84
C VAL A 200 1.00 15.02 5.47
N TYR A 201 0.40 14.25 4.56
CA TYR A 201 1.01 13.87 3.28
C TYR A 201 0.25 14.44 2.08
N GLU A 202 -1.07 14.21 2.01
CA GLU A 202 -1.86 14.48 0.79
C GLU A 202 -2.14 15.98 0.59
N TYR A 203 -2.78 16.61 1.56
CA TYR A 203 -3.20 18.01 1.45
C TYR A 203 -2.01 18.98 1.38
N PRO A 204 -0.93 18.81 2.18
CA PRO A 204 0.31 19.55 1.97
C PRO A 204 0.94 19.37 0.59
N ALA A 205 0.87 18.17 -0.01
CA ALA A 205 1.42 17.92 -1.35
C ALA A 205 0.56 18.57 -2.44
N LEU A 206 -0.76 18.42 -2.34
CA LEU A 206 -1.72 18.99 -3.29
C LEU A 206 -1.65 20.52 -3.34
N THR A 207 -1.62 21.19 -2.19
CA THR A 207 -1.55 22.67 -2.13
C THR A 207 -0.22 23.25 -2.59
N ARG A 208 0.83 22.43 -2.69
CA ARG A 208 2.15 22.80 -3.25
C ARG A 208 2.31 22.40 -4.71
N ASN A 209 1.43 21.55 -5.24
CA ASN A 209 1.49 21.08 -6.61
C ASN A 209 0.97 22.16 -7.57
N SER A 210 1.87 22.72 -8.37
CA SER A 210 1.58 23.82 -9.30
C SER A 210 0.58 23.47 -10.41
N LYS A 211 0.33 22.17 -10.63
CA LYS A 211 -0.60 21.63 -11.64
C LYS A 211 -2.04 21.52 -11.10
N VAL A 212 -2.22 21.47 -9.78
CA VAL A 212 -3.55 21.47 -9.15
C VAL A 212 -4.13 22.89 -9.24
N GLN A 213 -5.38 22.97 -9.68
CA GLN A 213 -6.11 24.24 -9.82
C GLN A 213 -7.05 24.48 -8.63
N GLN A 214 -7.69 23.43 -8.13
CA GLN A 214 -8.61 23.52 -7.02
C GLN A 214 -8.80 22.15 -6.35
N ILE A 215 -9.19 22.18 -5.08
CA ILE A 215 -9.55 21.00 -4.28
C ILE A 215 -10.99 21.18 -3.82
N ILE A 216 -11.87 20.29 -4.27
CA ILE A 216 -13.29 20.31 -3.92
C ILE A 216 -13.54 19.24 -2.87
N LYS A 217 -13.99 19.67 -1.68
CA LYS A 217 -14.53 18.79 -0.66
C LYS A 217 -15.93 18.33 -1.08
N VAL A 218 -16.21 17.03 -0.91
CA VAL A 218 -17.50 16.42 -1.21
C VAL A 218 -17.93 15.52 -0.04
N ASP A 219 -19.16 15.66 0.42
CA ASP A 219 -19.81 14.60 1.19
C ASP A 219 -20.59 13.69 0.22
N PRO A 220 -20.15 12.43 0.01
CA PRO A 220 -20.79 11.55 -0.96
C PRO A 220 -22.20 11.11 -0.54
N ASN A 221 -22.60 11.29 0.72
CA ASN A 221 -23.95 10.92 1.18
C ASN A 221 -24.98 12.02 0.96
N THR A 222 -24.55 13.29 1.03
CA THR A 222 -25.44 14.46 0.89
C THR A 222 -25.26 15.19 -0.43
N ASN A 223 -24.24 14.81 -1.22
CA ASN A 223 -23.80 15.49 -2.44
C ASN A 223 -23.40 16.96 -2.23
N LYS A 224 -23.20 17.39 -0.98
CA LYS A 224 -22.72 18.75 -0.71
C LYS A 224 -21.27 18.88 -1.18
N GLN A 225 -21.00 19.96 -1.90
CA GLN A 225 -19.67 20.31 -2.41
C GLN A 225 -19.23 21.66 -1.87
N GLU A 226 -17.94 21.79 -1.58
CA GLU A 226 -17.32 23.01 -1.10
C GLU A 226 -15.90 23.13 -1.67
N VAL A 227 -15.53 24.30 -2.16
CA VAL A 227 -14.13 24.56 -2.56
C VAL A 227 -13.32 24.77 -1.29
N MET A 228 -12.37 23.87 -1.04
CA MET A 228 -11.53 23.90 0.16
C MET A 228 -10.23 24.68 -0.09
N TRP A 229 -9.77 24.70 -1.34
CA TRP A 229 -8.54 25.38 -1.74
C TRP A 229 -8.55 25.65 -3.24
N THR A 230 -8.04 26.80 -3.65
CA THR A 230 -7.83 27.20 -5.04
C THR A 230 -6.38 27.61 -5.27
N LYS A 231 -5.87 27.41 -6.48
CA LYS A 231 -4.54 27.87 -6.86
C LYS A 231 -4.39 29.37 -6.62
N GLY A 232 -3.43 29.73 -5.79
CA GLY A 232 -3.19 31.09 -5.32
C GLY A 232 -3.47 31.26 -3.82
N ASP A 233 -4.25 30.35 -3.22
CA ASP A 233 -4.41 30.28 -1.78
C ASP A 233 -3.08 29.85 -1.12
N ALA A 234 -2.96 30.16 0.18
CA ALA A 234 -1.79 29.74 0.95
C ALA A 234 -1.64 28.22 0.95
N VAL A 235 -0.39 27.75 0.97
CA VAL A 235 -0.08 26.32 1.12
C VAL A 235 -0.52 25.84 2.50
N TYR A 236 -1.00 24.60 2.59
CA TYR A 236 -1.42 24.01 3.86
C TYR A 236 -0.24 23.35 4.59
N GLY A 237 -0.11 23.64 5.89
CA GLY A 237 0.78 22.92 6.80
C GLY A 237 2.28 23.03 6.47
N PRO A 238 3.13 22.23 7.13
CA PRO A 238 4.55 22.10 6.79
C PRO A 238 4.75 21.41 5.44
N VAL A 239 6.01 21.37 4.96
CA VAL A 239 6.38 20.58 3.77
C VAL A 239 6.03 19.10 4.03
N PRO A 240 5.43 18.38 3.06
CA PRO A 240 5.16 16.95 3.19
C PRO A 240 6.40 16.15 3.62
N PRO A 241 6.29 15.19 4.56
CA PRO A 241 7.45 14.53 5.14
C PRO A 241 8.32 13.73 4.17
N GLY A 242 7.77 13.25 3.05
CA GLY A 242 8.53 12.51 2.05
C GLY A 242 9.63 13.33 1.38
N THR A 243 9.57 14.67 1.44
CA THR A 243 10.59 15.52 0.82
C THR A 243 11.98 15.30 1.46
N GLY A 244 12.92 14.81 0.66
CA GLY A 244 14.28 14.48 1.13
C GLY A 244 14.39 13.17 1.92
N TYR A 245 13.27 12.46 2.14
CA TYR A 245 13.30 11.14 2.74
C TYR A 245 13.85 10.10 1.75
N SER A 246 14.85 9.34 2.20
CA SER A 246 15.39 8.21 1.46
C SER A 246 15.82 7.10 2.40
N GLN A 247 15.39 5.86 2.14
CA GLN A 247 15.87 4.66 2.84
C GLN A 247 16.18 3.55 1.85
N VAL A 248 17.34 2.93 1.98
CA VAL A 248 17.73 1.79 1.17
C VAL A 248 17.28 0.51 1.86
N LYS A 249 16.56 -0.34 1.13
CA LYS A 249 16.08 -1.63 1.62
C LYS A 249 16.53 -2.74 0.68
N THR A 250 17.12 -3.78 1.24
CA THR A 250 17.56 -4.95 0.49
C THR A 250 16.72 -6.14 0.91
N LEU A 251 15.98 -6.72 -0.04
CA LEU A 251 15.21 -7.94 0.18
C LEU A 251 15.73 -9.07 -0.71
N ALA A 252 15.47 -10.32 -0.29
CA ALA A 252 15.67 -11.47 -1.15
C ALA A 252 14.82 -11.28 -2.43
N LYS A 253 15.37 -11.69 -3.60
CA LYS A 253 14.86 -11.39 -4.96
C LYS A 253 13.36 -11.46 -5.22
N ALA A 254 12.61 -12.19 -4.40
CA ALA A 254 11.21 -12.51 -4.66
C ALA A 254 10.24 -11.39 -4.26
N GLU A 255 10.70 -10.37 -3.52
CA GLU A 255 9.74 -9.51 -2.80
C GLU A 255 9.47 -8.16 -3.48
N TYR A 256 10.42 -7.58 -4.25
CA TYR A 256 10.15 -6.34 -4.99
C TYR A 256 9.80 -6.59 -6.46
N PRO A 257 8.65 -6.10 -6.95
CA PRO A 257 8.37 -6.05 -8.38
C PRO A 257 9.35 -5.08 -9.04
N THR A 258 9.96 -5.48 -10.15
CA THR A 258 10.85 -4.61 -10.92
C THR A 258 10.03 -3.54 -11.63
N LEU A 259 10.43 -2.27 -11.50
CA LEU A 259 9.98 -1.21 -12.40
C LEU A 259 10.31 -1.64 -13.83
N ARG A 260 9.29 -1.76 -14.69
CA ARG A 260 9.48 -2.13 -16.10
C ARG A 260 9.92 -0.92 -16.92
#